data_AF-A0A9E0LH03-F1
#
_entry.id   AF-A0A9E0LH03-F1
#
_cell.length_a   1.000
_cell.length_b   1.000
_cell.length_c   1.000
_cell.angle_alpha   90.00
_cell.angle_beta   90.00
_cell.angle_gamma   90.00
#
_symmetry.space_group_name_H-M   'P 1'
#
loop_
_entity.id
_entity.type
_entity.pdbx_description
1 polymer ?
#
loop_
_entity_poly.entity_id
_entity_poly.type
_entity_poly.pdbx_seq_one_letter_code
_entity_poly.pdbx_strand_id
1 'polypeptide(L)'
;MKTETGNAVHDNPAPAPDADGEVISLYQAHKKIYPRSVSGVFANWRWGMVFLTQIVFYGLPWLEWGQRQMVLFDLGARRFYIFGLVLYPQDFI
;
A
#
# COMPACT_ATOMS: atom_id res chain seq x y z
N MET A 1 -36.95 57.54 -32.55
CA MET A 1 -35.91 57.33 -31.51
C MET A 1 -36.46 57.85 -30.20
N LYS A 2 -36.84 56.92 -29.30
CA LYS A 2 -37.09 57.02 -27.84
C LYS A 2 -38.10 55.92 -27.46
N THR A 3 -37.62 54.88 -26.78
CA THR A 3 -38.43 53.88 -26.09
C THR A 3 -38.10 54.02 -24.61
N GLU A 4 -39.04 54.55 -23.83
CA GLU A 4 -38.99 54.54 -22.36
C GLU A 4 -40.10 53.62 -21.85
N THR A 5 -39.64 52.50 -21.29
CA THR A 5 -40.01 51.90 -19.98
C THR A 5 -41.42 52.12 -19.44
N GLY A 6 -42.10 51.01 -19.09
CA GLY A 6 -43.31 51.08 -18.27
C GLY A 6 -43.97 49.73 -18.01
N ASN A 7 -43.36 48.93 -17.13
CA ASN A 7 -43.87 47.66 -16.61
C ASN A 7 -45.18 47.87 -15.83
N ALA A 8 -46.30 47.31 -16.31
CA ALA A 8 -47.55 47.24 -15.55
C ALA A 8 -47.61 45.90 -14.81
N VAL A 9 -47.49 46.02 -13.50
CA VAL A 9 -47.55 44.98 -12.47
C VAL A 9 -48.85 44.19 -12.57
N HIS A 10 -48.74 42.86 -12.74
CA HIS A 10 -49.81 41.94 -12.34
C HIS A 10 -49.71 41.76 -10.82
N ASP A 11 -50.67 42.31 -10.08
CA ASP A 11 -50.81 42.07 -8.64
C ASP A 11 -51.18 40.59 -8.43
N ASN A 12 -50.17 39.79 -8.12
CA ASN A 12 -50.33 38.42 -7.67
C ASN A 12 -50.64 38.45 -6.16
N PRO A 13 -51.71 37.79 -5.67
CA PRO A 13 -51.99 37.79 -4.24
C PRO A 13 -50.82 37.20 -3.46
N ALA A 14 -50.49 37.82 -2.33
CA ALA A 14 -49.42 37.41 -1.45
C ALA A 14 -49.49 35.90 -1.13
N PRO A 15 -48.37 35.17 -1.19
CA PRO A 15 -48.36 33.76 -0.84
C PRO A 15 -48.79 33.58 0.63
N ALA A 16 -49.69 32.62 0.85
CA ALA A 16 -50.07 32.11 2.17
C ALA A 16 -48.83 31.74 2.99
N PRO A 17 -48.89 31.80 4.33
CA PRO A 17 -47.71 31.69 5.17
C PRO A 17 -47.00 30.35 4.92
N ASP A 18 -45.78 30.48 4.39
CA ASP A 18 -44.59 29.69 4.69
C ASP A 18 -44.84 28.25 5.15
N ALA A 19 -45.13 27.39 4.18
CA ALA A 19 -44.70 25.99 4.28
C ALA A 19 -43.17 25.94 4.10
N ASP A 20 -42.44 26.39 5.11
CA ASP A 20 -40.97 26.36 5.17
C ASP A 20 -40.48 24.94 5.43
N GLY A 21 -40.68 24.06 4.45
CA GLY A 21 -39.98 22.80 4.36
C GLY A 21 -38.56 23.04 3.85
N GLU A 22 -37.66 23.46 4.74
CA GLU A 22 -36.23 23.58 4.44
C GLU A 22 -35.70 22.20 4.00
N VAL A 23 -35.45 22.01 2.71
CA VAL A 23 -34.77 20.82 2.18
C VAL A 23 -33.30 20.91 2.55
N ILE A 24 -32.98 20.51 3.77
CA ILE A 24 -31.61 20.42 4.27
C ILE A 24 -30.89 19.34 3.44
N SER A 25 -29.91 19.76 2.64
CA SER A 25 -29.02 18.83 1.94
C SER A 25 -28.15 18.10 2.98
N LEU A 26 -28.51 16.85 3.26
CA LEU A 26 -27.81 15.98 4.22
C LEU A 26 -26.54 15.34 3.65
N TYR A 27 -26.16 15.66 2.41
CA TYR A 27 -25.01 15.03 1.75
C TYR A 27 -23.69 15.70 2.17
N GLN A 28 -22.97 15.09 3.10
CA GLN A 28 -21.59 15.45 3.41
C GLN A 28 -20.65 14.68 2.47
N ALA A 29 -19.95 15.41 1.59
CA ALA A 29 -18.96 14.79 0.70
C ALA A 29 -17.88 14.03 1.50
N HIS A 30 -17.62 12.78 1.12
CA HIS A 30 -16.65 11.93 1.81
C HIS A 30 -15.26 12.58 1.81
N LYS A 31 -14.72 12.83 3.00
CA LYS A 31 -13.39 13.41 3.16
C LYS A 31 -12.35 12.39 2.70
N LYS A 32 -11.60 12.71 1.64
CA LYS A 32 -10.52 11.83 1.14
C LYS A 32 -9.51 11.58 2.26
N ILE A 33 -9.33 10.30 2.58
CA ILE A 33 -8.35 9.85 3.54
C ILE A 33 -7.01 9.73 2.80
N TYR A 34 -6.03 10.52 3.24
CA TYR A 34 -4.66 10.43 2.74
C TYR A 34 -3.85 9.52 3.67
N PRO A 35 -3.05 8.58 3.12
CA PRO A 35 -2.14 7.80 3.94
C PRO A 35 -1.10 8.72 4.57
N ARG A 36 -1.01 8.68 5.90
CA ARG A 36 0.04 9.38 6.66
C ARG A 36 1.36 8.63 6.54
N SER A 37 2.47 9.37 6.46
CA SER A 37 3.79 8.76 6.55
C SER A 37 3.96 8.11 7.93
N VAL A 38 4.48 6.88 7.92
CA VAL A 38 4.76 6.12 9.14
C VAL A 38 6.25 6.24 9.41
N SER A 39 6.61 6.97 10.46
CA SER A 39 7.99 7.11 10.94
C SER A 39 8.11 6.51 12.34
N GLY A 40 9.30 6.00 12.67
CA GLY A 40 9.60 5.44 13.99
C GLY A 40 10.41 4.15 13.95
N VAL A 41 10.71 3.63 15.14
CA VAL A 41 11.59 2.46 15.32
C VAL A 41 11.07 1.24 14.55
N PHE A 42 9.78 0.93 14.65
CA PHE A 42 9.19 -0.23 13.96
C PHE A 42 9.19 -0.11 12.43
N ALA A 43 9.04 1.11 11.89
CA ALA A 43 9.13 1.35 10.45
C ALA A 43 10.54 1.09 9.93
N ASN A 44 11.56 1.50 10.69
CA ASN A 44 12.96 1.22 10.38
C ASN A 44 13.30 -0.26 10.55
N TRP A 45 12.77 -0.91 11.59
CA TRP A 45 12.97 -2.35 11.83
C TRP A 45 12.42 -3.21 10.70
N ARG A 46 11.25 -2.86 10.15
CA ARG A 46 10.70 -3.52 8.96
C ARG A 46 11.69 -3.49 7.80
N TRP A 47 12.25 -2.33 7.50
CA TRP A 47 13.25 -2.21 6.44
C TRP A 47 14.53 -2.95 6.78
N GLY A 48 14.99 -2.91 8.04
CA GLY A 48 16.12 -3.70 8.51
C GLY A 48 15.92 -5.20 8.29
N MET A 49 14.74 -5.74 8.62
CA MET A 49 14.39 -7.14 8.37
C MET A 49 14.38 -7.48 6.87
N VAL A 50 13.84 -6.59 6.03
CA VAL A 50 13.90 -6.75 4.57
C VAL A 50 15.35 -6.87 4.12
N PHE A 51 16.21 -5.91 4.48
CA PHE A 51 17.61 -5.97 4.09
C PHE A 51 18.34 -7.20 4.66
N LEU A 52 18.07 -7.56 5.92
CA LEU A 52 18.65 -8.73 6.56
C LEU A 52 18.31 -10.00 5.79
N THR A 53 17.03 -10.23 5.46
CA THR A 53 16.62 -11.43 4.71
C THR A 53 17.19 -11.43 3.30
N GLN A 54 17.28 -10.27 2.65
CA GLN A 54 17.91 -10.17 1.33
C GLN A 54 19.40 -10.54 1.39
N ILE A 55 20.14 -10.00 2.35
CA ILE A 55 21.57 -10.32 2.54
C ILE A 55 21.74 -11.81 2.84
N VAL A 56 20.89 -12.39 3.68
CA VAL A 56 20.96 -13.82 3.99
C VAL A 56 20.67 -14.66 2.74
N PHE A 57 19.58 -14.38 2.02
CA PHE A 57 19.17 -15.16 0.85
C PHE A 57 20.20 -15.07 -0.29
N TYR A 58 20.68 -13.88 -0.60
CA TYR A 58 21.64 -13.65 -1.69
C TYR A 58 23.09 -13.79 -1.27
N GLY A 59 23.40 -13.78 0.04
CA GLY A 59 24.77 -13.89 0.53
C GLY A 59 25.17 -15.33 0.81
N LEU A 60 24.28 -16.11 1.46
CA LEU A 60 24.61 -17.46 1.92
C LEU A 60 25.12 -18.41 0.83
N PRO A 61 24.48 -18.53 -0.35
CA PRO A 61 24.98 -19.46 -1.37
C PRO A 61 26.28 -19.03 -2.05
N TRP A 62 26.67 -17.76 -1.93
CA TRP A 62 27.90 -17.25 -2.52
C TRP A 62 29.05 -17.10 -1.52
N LEU A 63 28.77 -17.16 -0.21
CA LEU A 63 29.83 -17.05 0.79
C LEU A 63 30.72 -18.29 0.77
N GLU A 64 32.03 -18.11 0.67
CA GLU A 64 32.99 -19.20 0.68
C GLU A 64 33.24 -19.73 2.10
N TRP A 65 33.31 -21.05 2.21
CA TRP A 65 33.61 -21.80 3.42
C TRP A 65 34.77 -22.76 3.13
N GLY A 66 36.00 -22.30 3.38
CA GLY A 66 37.22 -23.02 3.03
C GLY A 66 37.52 -22.92 1.54
N GLN A 67 37.20 -23.96 0.76
CA GLN A 67 37.43 -24.02 -0.69
C GLN A 67 36.14 -24.29 -1.48
N ARG A 68 34.97 -24.10 -0.84
CA ARG A 68 33.65 -24.32 -1.45
C ARG A 68 32.65 -23.30 -0.93
N GLN A 69 31.53 -23.11 -1.62
CA GLN A 69 30.41 -22.28 -1.14
C GLN A 69 29.76 -22.87 0.11
N MET A 70 29.22 -22.00 0.97
CA MET A 70 28.44 -22.38 2.16
C MET A 70 27.21 -23.19 1.79
N VAL A 71 26.45 -22.75 0.78
CA VAL A 71 25.30 -23.50 0.25
C VAL A 71 25.59 -23.85 -1.20
N LEU A 72 25.89 -25.12 -1.45
CA LEU A 72 26.21 -25.65 -2.78
C LEU A 72 25.35 -26.87 -3.08
N PHE A 73 24.69 -26.87 -4.23
CA PHE A 73 23.90 -28.00 -4.70
C PHE A 73 24.59 -28.63 -5.91
N ASP A 74 25.24 -29.78 -5.67
CA ASP A 74 25.84 -30.59 -6.72
C ASP A 74 24.80 -31.57 -7.26
N LEU A 75 24.21 -31.21 -8.40
CA LEU A 75 23.16 -32.00 -9.05
C LEU A 75 23.72 -33.28 -9.71
N GLY A 76 24.99 -33.27 -10.13
CA GLY A 76 25.62 -34.42 -10.77
C GLY A 76 25.84 -35.56 -9.78
N ALA A 77 26.45 -35.24 -8.64
CA ALA A 77 26.66 -36.19 -7.56
C ALA A 77 25.45 -36.34 -6.62
N ARG A 78 24.40 -35.52 -6.80
CA ARG A 78 23.23 -35.41 -5.91
C ARG A 78 23.63 -35.18 -4.45
N ARG A 79 24.59 -34.28 -4.25
CA ARG A 79 25.10 -33.89 -2.93
C ARG A 79 24.66 -32.47 -2.62
N PHE A 80 24.08 -32.27 -1.45
CA PHE A 80 23.69 -30.94 -0.98
C PHE A 80 24.59 -30.55 0.18
N TYR A 81 25.36 -29.48 -0.02
CA TYR A 81 26.23 -28.91 0.99
C TYR A 81 25.49 -27.72 1.62
N ILE A 82 25.27 -27.79 2.93
CA ILE A 82 24.64 -26.73 3.70
C ILE A 82 25.56 -26.46 4.90
N PHE A 83 26.42 -25.46 4.77
CA PHE A 83 27.50 -25.14 5.70
C PHE A 83 28.46 -26.34 5.89
N GLY A 84 28.52 -26.87 7.12
CA GLY A 84 29.28 -28.08 7.47
C GLY A 84 28.52 -29.39 7.23
N LEU A 85 27.21 -29.33 7.00
CA LEU A 85 26.38 -30.50 6.73
C LEU A 85 26.48 -30.88 5.25
N VAL A 86 26.64 -32.18 4.99
CA VAL A 86 26.62 -32.75 3.64
C VAL A 86 25.54 -33.82 3.61
N LEU A 87 24.54 -33.61 2.75
CA LEU A 87 23.47 -34.58 2.54
C LEU A 87 23.79 -35.41 1.30
N TYR A 88 23.75 -36.72 1.47
CA TYR A 88 23.95 -37.69 0.40
C TYR A 88 22.63 -38.32 -0.03
N PRO A 89 22.55 -38.91 -1.24
CA PRO A 89 21.33 -39.54 -1.73
C PRO A 89 20.76 -40.63 -0.82
N GLN A 90 21.63 -41.39 -0.13
CA GLN A 90 21.21 -42.46 0.77
C GLN A 90 20.54 -41.96 2.07
N ASP A 91 20.71 -40.69 2.44
CA ASP A 91 20.13 -40.14 3.68
C ASP A 91 18.62 -39.87 3.57
N PHE A 92 18.05 -40.00 2.37
CA PHE A 92 16.63 -39.75 2.07
C PHE A 92 15.79 -41.04 1.92
N ILE A 93 16.38 -42.22 2.16
CA ILE A 93 15.72 -43.54 2.14
C ILE A 93 15.17 -43.90 3.52
#